data_AF-A0A968QKZ5-F1
#
_entry.id   AF-A0A968QKZ5-F1
#
_cell.length_a   1.000
_cell.length_b   1.000
_cell.length_c   1.000
_cell.angle_alpha   90.00
_cell.angle_beta   90.00
_cell.angle_gamma   90.00
#
_symmetry.space_group_name_H-M   'P 1'
#
loop_
_entity.id
_entity.type
_entity.pdbx_description
1 polymer ?
#
loop_
_entity_poly.entity_id
_entity_poly.type
_entity_poly.pdbx_seq_one_letter_code
_entity_poly.pdbx_strand_id
1 'polypeptide(L)'
;MKFTSANTDAEIILSWLSNKTTNTRNSYEYTVKQFMVFIDKSLIDVKIEDLQLWIHRLKLTYKPVTIANKVLYIKSLFSFCHQVGYLSINFASLIRTPRVKNELSNKILSISEVKALLEAARNNQEKAILSLMYGCGLRVSEVAYLMWTDLKEDRLTVYGKGEKQEQLFASFNS
;
A
#
# COMPACT_ATOMS: atom_id res chain seq x y z
N MET A 1 -10.89 29.57 3.28
CA MET A 1 -10.32 29.63 4.64
C MET A 1 -9.14 28.67 4.68
N LYS A 2 -7.92 29.13 5.03
CA LYS A 2 -6.71 28.30 5.05
C LYS A 2 -6.61 27.64 6.42
N PHE A 3 -6.74 26.31 6.47
CA PHE A 3 -6.73 25.53 7.71
C PHE A 3 -5.34 24.96 8.07
N THR A 4 -4.30 25.41 7.35
CA THR A 4 -2.91 25.00 7.54
C THR A 4 -1.99 26.21 7.67
N SER A 5 -0.98 26.12 8.54
CA SER A 5 0.12 27.08 8.63
C SER A 5 1.19 26.87 7.56
N ALA A 6 1.10 25.78 6.78
CA ALA A 6 2.06 25.48 5.72
C ALA A 6 2.04 26.58 4.64
N ASN A 7 3.21 27.13 4.35
CA ASN A 7 3.43 28.13 3.32
C ASN A 7 4.28 27.59 2.17
N THR A 8 4.91 26.43 2.36
CA THR A 8 5.74 25.78 1.32
C THR A 8 5.20 24.40 0.94
N ASP A 9 5.57 23.94 -0.27
CA ASP A 9 5.25 22.60 -0.73
C ASP A 9 5.83 21.52 0.19
N ALA A 10 7.03 21.76 0.72
CA ALA A 10 7.68 20.82 1.65
C ALA A 10 6.86 20.65 2.93
N GLU A 11 6.41 21.75 3.55
CA GLU A 11 5.61 21.73 4.78
C GLU A 11 4.27 21.02 4.57
N ILE A 12 3.58 21.32 3.47
CA ILE A 12 2.27 20.71 3.20
C ILE A 12 2.39 19.22 2.89
N ILE A 13 3.45 18.80 2.17
CA ILE A 13 3.73 17.39 1.90
C ILE A 13 4.07 16.66 3.21
N LEU A 14 4.85 17.25 4.11
CA LEU A 14 5.18 16.65 5.41
C LEU A 14 3.93 16.48 6.28
N SER A 15 3.06 17.50 6.33
CA SER A 15 1.78 17.45 7.03
C SER A 15 0.84 16.38 6.45
N TRP A 16 0.82 16.22 5.13
CA TRP A 16 0.06 15.15 4.49
C TRP A 16 0.61 13.76 4.81
N LEU A 17 1.94 13.61 4.84
CA LEU A 17 2.61 12.34 5.13
C LEU A 17 2.47 11.92 6.61
N SER A 18 2.40 12.86 7.56
CA SER A 18 2.23 12.52 8.99
C SER A 18 0.89 11.84 9.28
N ASN A 19 -0.11 12.06 8.42
CA ASN A 19 -1.42 11.41 8.50
C ASN A 19 -1.46 9.99 7.86
N LYS A 20 -0.32 9.45 7.39
CA LYS A 20 -0.24 8.12 6.74
C LYS A 20 0.44 7.11 7.64
N THR A 21 -0.01 5.85 7.57
CA THR A 21 0.62 4.74 8.30
C THR A 21 2.04 4.48 7.79
N THR A 22 2.93 4.03 8.67
CA THR A 22 4.36 3.83 8.41
C THR A 22 4.62 2.97 7.16
N ASN A 23 3.87 1.88 7.00
CA ASN A 23 4.03 0.94 5.87
C ASN A 23 3.58 1.53 4.51
N THR A 24 2.84 2.64 4.49
CA THR A 24 2.45 3.32 3.24
C THR A 24 3.24 4.60 2.97
N ARG A 25 3.91 5.17 3.98
CA ARG A 25 4.63 6.44 3.88
C ARG A 25 5.73 6.43 2.80
N ASN A 26 6.53 5.37 2.73
CA ASN A 26 7.66 5.29 1.79
C ASN A 26 7.22 5.36 0.32
N SER A 27 6.15 4.64 -0.04
CA SER A 27 5.63 4.65 -1.42
C SER A 27 5.02 6.01 -1.80
N TYR A 28 4.39 6.67 -0.83
CA TYR A 28 3.82 8.00 -0.99
C TYR A 28 4.94 9.03 -1.20
N GLU A 29 5.92 9.06 -0.29
CA GLU A 29 7.05 9.98 -0.32
C GLU A 29 7.87 9.82 -1.61
N TYR A 30 8.23 8.59 -1.97
CA TYR A 30 8.96 8.32 -3.21
C TYR A 30 8.22 8.83 -4.45
N THR A 31 6.91 8.59 -4.51
CA THR A 31 6.10 9.02 -5.65
C THR A 31 5.96 10.53 -5.74
N VAL A 32 5.78 11.21 -4.60
CA VAL A 32 5.72 12.68 -4.56
C VAL A 32 7.06 13.28 -4.96
N LYS A 33 8.19 12.77 -4.45
CA LYS A 33 9.52 13.23 -4.88
C LYS A 33 9.69 13.07 -6.39
N GLN A 34 9.34 11.92 -6.94
CA GLN A 34 9.40 11.69 -8.39
C GLN A 34 8.50 12.66 -9.18
N PHE A 35 7.32 12.98 -8.66
CA PHE A 35 6.42 13.93 -9.28
C PHE A 35 6.98 15.36 -9.25
N MET A 36 7.43 15.84 -8.08
CA MET A 36 8.00 17.19 -7.92
C MET A 36 9.21 17.41 -8.84
N VAL A 37 10.11 16.41 -8.93
CA VAL A 37 11.26 16.45 -9.84
C VAL A 37 10.85 16.49 -11.31
N PHE A 38 9.69 15.91 -11.67
CA PHE A 38 9.22 15.95 -13.04
C PHE A 38 8.58 17.29 -13.43
N ILE A 39 7.75 17.86 -12.56
CA ILE A 39 7.02 19.10 -12.88
C ILE A 39 7.91 20.34 -12.75
N ASP A 40 8.94 20.27 -11.91
CA ASP A 40 9.90 21.35 -11.64
C ASP A 40 9.24 22.71 -11.36
N LYS A 41 8.15 22.69 -10.59
CA LYS A 41 7.39 23.87 -10.17
C LYS A 41 6.58 23.61 -8.91
N SER A 42 5.99 24.66 -8.37
CA SER A 42 5.18 24.56 -7.16
C SER A 42 3.85 23.85 -7.41
N LEU A 43 3.31 23.18 -6.39
CA LEU A 43 2.02 22.48 -6.48
C LEU A 43 0.87 23.44 -6.82
N ILE A 44 0.97 24.71 -6.41
CA ILE A 44 -0.04 25.74 -6.70
C ILE A 44 -0.12 26.09 -8.19
N ASP A 45 0.96 25.88 -8.94
CA ASP A 45 1.07 26.19 -10.37
C ASP A 45 0.81 24.98 -11.27
N VAL A 46 0.53 23.81 -10.66
CA VAL A 46 0.23 22.58 -11.41
C VAL A 46 -1.12 22.70 -12.09
N LYS A 47 -1.13 22.41 -13.39
CA LYS A 47 -2.32 22.33 -14.22
C LYS A 47 -2.62 20.89 -14.63
N ILE A 48 -3.76 20.69 -15.28
CA ILE A 48 -4.19 19.36 -15.74
C ILE A 48 -3.22 18.78 -16.78
N GLU A 49 -2.61 19.62 -17.62
CA GLU A 49 -1.66 19.23 -18.66
C GLU A 49 -0.40 18.59 -18.04
N ASP A 50 0.08 19.12 -16.92
CA ASP A 50 1.26 18.58 -16.21
C ASP A 50 1.01 17.17 -15.68
N LEU A 51 -0.19 16.96 -15.12
CA LEU A 51 -0.62 15.65 -14.63
C LEU A 51 -0.74 14.64 -15.76
N GLN A 52 -1.25 15.07 -16.92
CA GLN A 52 -1.35 14.22 -18.11
C GLN A 52 0.04 13.87 -18.67
N LEU A 53 0.95 14.83 -18.77
CA LEU A 53 2.33 14.63 -19.20
C LEU A 53 3.07 13.69 -18.25
N TRP A 54 2.88 13.84 -16.93
CA TRP A 54 3.48 12.93 -15.95
C TRP A 54 2.99 11.50 -16.14
N ILE A 55 1.67 11.30 -16.31
CA ILE A 55 1.10 9.97 -16.55
C ILE A 55 1.62 9.37 -17.85
N HIS A 56 1.76 10.18 -18.90
CA HIS A 56 2.35 9.74 -20.16
C HIS A 56 3.80 9.25 -19.94
N ARG A 57 4.62 10.02 -19.21
CA ARG A 57 5.98 9.59 -18.85
C ARG A 57 5.99 8.28 -18.06
N LEU A 58 5.08 8.10 -17.10
CA LEU A 58 5.01 6.86 -16.32
C LEU A 58 4.69 5.64 -17.19
N LYS A 59 3.89 5.78 -18.26
CA LYS A 59 3.57 4.69 -19.19
C LYS A 59 4.78 4.15 -19.94
N LEU A 60 5.85 4.93 -20.05
CA LEU A 60 7.09 4.50 -20.73
C LEU A 60 7.92 3.53 -19.88
N THR A 61 7.68 3.46 -18.57
CA THR A 61 8.59 2.74 -17.64
C THR A 61 7.85 1.77 -16.71
N TYR A 62 6.58 2.03 -16.39
CA TYR A 62 5.87 1.30 -15.35
C TYR A 62 4.70 0.47 -15.87
N LYS A 63 4.42 -0.64 -15.18
CA LYS A 63 3.22 -1.46 -15.41
C LYS A 63 1.95 -0.69 -15.00
N PRO A 64 0.78 -1.00 -15.59
CA PRO A 64 -0.48 -0.30 -15.30
C PRO A 64 -0.84 -0.23 -13.81
N VAL A 65 -0.60 -1.30 -13.04
CA VAL A 65 -0.83 -1.36 -11.58
C VAL A 65 -0.04 -0.25 -10.86
N THR A 66 1.24 -0.13 -11.19
CA THR A 66 2.14 0.86 -10.58
C THR A 66 1.73 2.28 -10.95
N ILE A 67 1.34 2.51 -12.22
CA ILE A 67 0.84 3.81 -12.66
C ILE A 67 -0.43 4.19 -11.89
N ALA A 68 -1.38 3.26 -11.76
CA ALA A 68 -2.63 3.51 -11.03
C ALA A 68 -2.36 3.89 -9.56
N ASN A 69 -1.49 3.14 -8.87
CA ASN A 69 -1.10 3.48 -7.49
C ASN A 69 -0.44 4.84 -7.39
N LYS A 70 0.49 5.17 -8.30
CA LYS A 70 1.15 6.47 -8.33
C LYS A 70 0.16 7.61 -8.53
N VAL A 71 -0.78 7.46 -9.45
CA VAL A 71 -1.87 8.44 -9.68
C VAL A 71 -2.74 8.59 -8.43
N LEU A 72 -3.09 7.49 -7.75
CA LEU A 72 -3.88 7.54 -6.51
C LEU A 72 -3.16 8.32 -5.40
N TYR A 73 -1.84 8.18 -5.28
CA TYR A 73 -1.05 8.93 -4.29
C TYR A 73 -1.05 10.43 -4.58
N ILE A 74 -0.87 10.83 -5.84
CA ILE A 74 -0.95 12.24 -6.23
C ILE A 74 -2.37 12.79 -6.04
N LYS A 75 -3.42 12.04 -6.40
CA LYS A 75 -4.81 12.45 -6.13
C LYS A 75 -5.06 12.64 -4.62
N SER A 76 -4.49 11.78 -3.78
CA SER A 76 -4.58 11.89 -2.32
C SER A 76 -3.88 13.15 -1.78
N LEU A 77 -2.70 13.51 -2.32
CA LEU A 77 -1.99 14.75 -1.98
C LEU A 77 -2.82 15.98 -2.38
N PHE A 78 -3.23 16.07 -3.64
CA PHE A 78 -3.99 17.23 -4.14
C PHE A 78 -5.34 17.41 -3.42
N SER A 79 -6.00 16.31 -3.08
CA SER A 79 -7.25 16.35 -2.30
C SER A 79 -7.01 16.90 -0.89
N PHE A 80 -5.93 16.49 -0.22
CA PHE A 80 -5.55 17.04 1.07
C PHE A 80 -5.20 18.52 0.99
N CYS A 81 -4.35 18.91 0.03
CA CYS A 81 -3.97 20.31 -0.16
C CYS A 81 -5.18 21.20 -0.45
N HIS A 82 -6.16 20.73 -1.22
CA HIS A 82 -7.41 21.44 -1.44
C HIS A 82 -8.27 21.53 -0.18
N GLN A 83 -8.42 20.42 0.56
CA GLN A 83 -9.23 20.37 1.79
C GLN A 83 -8.74 21.35 2.87
N VAL A 84 -7.42 21.51 3.01
CA VAL A 84 -6.82 22.43 3.98
C VAL A 84 -6.65 23.85 3.43
N GLY A 85 -7.11 24.11 2.20
CA GLY A 85 -7.09 25.43 1.56
C GLY A 85 -5.71 25.87 1.06
N TYR A 86 -4.77 24.95 0.87
CA TYR A 86 -3.47 25.21 0.23
C TYR A 86 -3.62 25.35 -1.29
N LEU A 87 -4.45 24.51 -1.92
CA LEU A 87 -4.86 24.64 -3.32
C LEU A 87 -6.27 25.20 -3.41
N SER A 88 -6.50 26.13 -4.33
CA SER A 88 -7.84 26.64 -4.64
C SER A 88 -8.67 25.64 -5.46
N ILE A 89 -8.02 24.84 -6.31
CA ILE A 89 -8.66 23.87 -7.21
C ILE A 89 -7.88 22.55 -7.17
N ASN A 90 -8.60 21.43 -7.08
CA ASN A 90 -8.02 20.09 -7.18
C ASN A 90 -8.06 19.58 -8.64
N PHE A 91 -7.06 19.92 -9.45
CA PHE A 91 -6.97 19.44 -10.84
C PHE A 91 -6.80 17.91 -10.95
N ALA A 92 -6.20 17.27 -9.94
CA ALA A 92 -6.00 15.82 -9.92
C ALA A 92 -7.32 15.04 -9.85
N SER A 93 -8.41 15.65 -9.36
CA SER A 93 -9.74 15.04 -9.37
C SER A 93 -10.23 14.68 -10.77
N LEU A 94 -9.86 15.49 -11.79
CA LEU A 94 -10.27 15.36 -13.19
C LEU A 94 -9.50 14.25 -13.94
N ILE A 95 -8.40 13.77 -13.37
CA ILE A 95 -7.58 12.72 -13.97
C ILE A 95 -8.22 11.35 -13.76
N ARG A 96 -8.36 10.59 -14.85
CA ARG A 96 -8.80 9.20 -14.81
C ARG A 96 -7.67 8.29 -14.33
N THR A 97 -7.92 7.56 -13.25
CA THR A 97 -7.02 6.49 -12.80
C THR A 97 -7.10 5.32 -13.78
N PRO A 98 -5.97 4.78 -14.28
CA PRO A 98 -5.98 3.60 -15.14
C PRO A 98 -6.71 2.43 -14.47
N ARG A 99 -7.62 1.77 -15.20
CA ARG A 99 -8.30 0.57 -14.72
C ARG A 99 -7.32 -0.60 -14.73
N VAL A 100 -7.02 -1.14 -13.56
CA VAL A 100 -6.15 -2.29 -13.40
C VAL A 100 -7.02 -3.53 -13.37
N LYS A 101 -6.81 -4.48 -14.30
CA LYS A 101 -7.44 -5.80 -14.21
C LYS A 101 -6.89 -6.51 -13.00
N ASN A 102 -7.77 -7.05 -12.16
CA ASN A 102 -7.37 -7.76 -10.98
C ASN A 102 -6.88 -9.16 -11.36
N GLU A 103 -5.58 -9.32 -11.59
CA GLU A 103 -4.95 -10.60 -11.95
C GLU A 103 -4.64 -11.49 -10.74
N LEU A 104 -5.23 -11.21 -9.57
CA LEU A 104 -5.13 -12.08 -8.38
C LEU A 104 -5.50 -13.54 -8.70
N SER A 105 -6.39 -13.75 -9.68
CA SER A 105 -6.80 -15.08 -10.16
C SER A 105 -5.66 -15.91 -10.76
N ASN A 106 -4.54 -15.31 -11.16
CA ASN A 106 -3.44 -16.01 -11.84
C ASN A 106 -2.33 -16.48 -10.88
N LYS A 107 -2.54 -16.40 -9.57
CA LYS A 107 -1.53 -16.72 -8.53
C LYS A 107 -2.02 -17.71 -7.47
N ILE A 108 -2.95 -18.60 -7.85
CA ILE A 108 -3.39 -19.67 -6.96
C ILE A 108 -2.42 -20.84 -7.12
N LEU A 109 -1.72 -21.20 -6.04
CA LEU A 109 -0.89 -22.40 -6.01
C LEU A 109 -1.79 -23.63 -5.93
N SER A 110 -1.49 -24.63 -6.74
CA SER A 110 -2.07 -25.97 -6.64
C SER A 110 -1.64 -26.67 -5.35
N ILE A 111 -2.41 -27.68 -4.93
CA ILE A 111 -2.07 -28.50 -3.76
C ILE A 111 -0.68 -29.16 -3.91
N SER A 112 -0.31 -29.57 -5.12
CA SER A 112 1.01 -30.12 -5.43
C SER A 112 2.14 -29.10 -5.25
N GLU A 113 1.95 -27.86 -5.69
CA GLU A 113 2.95 -26.80 -5.51
C GLU A 113 3.12 -26.42 -4.04
N VAL A 114 2.03 -26.41 -3.27
CA VAL A 114 2.08 -26.18 -1.82
C VAL A 114 2.85 -27.30 -1.12
N LYS A 115 2.62 -28.57 -1.48
CA LYS A 115 3.39 -29.70 -0.94
C LYS A 115 4.87 -29.57 -1.26
N ALA A 116 5.22 -29.26 -2.51
CA ALA A 116 6.60 -29.05 -2.92
C ALA A 116 7.27 -27.90 -2.14
N LEU A 117 6.55 -26.81 -1.87
CA LEU A 117 7.05 -25.72 -1.03
C LEU A 117 7.29 -26.15 0.43
N LEU A 118 6.40 -26.95 1.01
CA LEU A 118 6.55 -27.47 2.38
C LEU A 118 7.70 -28.47 2.50
N GLU A 119 7.94 -29.27 1.46
CA GLU A 119 9.07 -30.22 1.38
C GLU A 119 10.41 -29.50 1.18
N ALA A 120 10.41 -28.39 0.45
CA ALA A 120 11.60 -27.56 0.20
C ALA A 120 11.98 -26.65 1.39
N ALA A 121 11.23 -26.66 2.49
CA ALA A 121 11.53 -25.86 3.67
C ALA A 121 12.87 -26.26 4.30
N ARG A 122 13.72 -25.27 4.60
CA ARG A 122 15.10 -25.49 5.08
C ARG A 122 15.15 -25.99 6.52
N ASN A 123 14.13 -25.69 7.32
CA ASN A 123 14.06 -26.06 8.73
C ASN A 123 12.60 -26.09 9.23
N ASN A 124 12.42 -26.59 10.46
CA ASN A 124 11.10 -26.69 11.09
C ASN A 124 10.41 -25.34 11.27
N GLN A 125 11.16 -24.25 11.44
CA GLN A 125 10.59 -22.91 11.56
C GLN A 125 9.96 -22.46 10.24
N GLU A 126 10.68 -22.60 9.12
CA GLU A 126 10.17 -22.27 7.79
C GLU A 126 8.98 -23.14 7.41
N LYS A 127 9.03 -24.44 7.74
CA LYS A 127 7.91 -25.35 7.54
C LYS A 127 6.69 -24.95 8.37
N ALA A 128 6.86 -24.56 9.63
CA ALA A 128 5.78 -24.08 10.48
C ALA A 128 5.17 -22.77 9.94
N ILE A 129 6.00 -21.84 9.49
CA ILE A 129 5.53 -20.58 8.87
C ILE A 129 4.68 -20.87 7.63
N LEU A 130 5.18 -21.71 6.71
CA LEU A 130 4.45 -22.08 5.49
C LEU A 130 3.14 -22.81 5.81
N SER A 131 3.15 -23.73 6.77
CA SER A 131 1.96 -24.45 7.21
C SER A 131 0.92 -23.53 7.85
N LEU A 132 1.33 -22.55 8.66
CA LEU A 132 0.43 -21.55 9.26
C LEU A 132 -0.17 -20.63 8.20
N MET A 133 0.65 -20.17 7.24
CA MET A 133 0.17 -19.35 6.14
C MET A 133 -0.84 -20.10 5.26
N TYR A 134 -0.57 -21.36 4.93
CA TYR A 134 -1.46 -22.18 4.11
C TYR A 134 -2.72 -22.64 4.86
N GLY A 135 -2.54 -23.20 6.06
CA GLY A 135 -3.62 -23.81 6.83
C GLY A 135 -4.55 -22.82 7.51
N CYS A 136 -4.01 -21.68 7.98
CA CYS A 136 -4.79 -20.64 8.65
C CYS A 136 -5.02 -19.40 7.77
N GLY A 137 -4.50 -19.38 6.54
CA GLY A 137 -4.67 -18.25 5.61
C GLY A 137 -3.94 -16.97 6.04
N LEU A 138 -2.95 -17.08 6.92
CA LEU A 138 -2.25 -15.93 7.49
C LEU A 138 -1.34 -15.24 6.49
N ARG A 139 -1.28 -13.91 6.57
CA ARG A 139 -0.32 -13.10 5.83
C ARG A 139 1.07 -13.22 6.48
N VAL A 140 2.12 -13.05 5.68
CA VAL A 140 3.52 -13.06 6.18
C VAL A 140 3.71 -12.14 7.37
N SER A 141 3.12 -10.93 7.32
CA SER A 141 3.21 -9.98 8.43
C SER A 141 2.53 -10.48 9.69
N GLU A 142 1.41 -11.19 9.57
CA GLU A 142 0.66 -11.72 10.72
C GLU A 142 1.45 -12.84 11.40
N VAL A 143 2.06 -13.74 10.63
CA VAL A 143 2.93 -14.79 11.18
C VAL A 143 4.19 -14.21 11.82
N ALA A 144 4.77 -13.15 11.24
CA ALA A 144 6.00 -12.55 11.73
C ALA A 144 5.86 -11.85 13.10
N TYR A 145 4.66 -11.42 13.48
CA TYR A 145 4.39 -10.76 14.76
C TYR A 145 3.70 -11.66 15.80
N LEU A 146 3.53 -12.95 15.48
CA LEU A 146 2.82 -13.88 16.36
C LEU A 146 3.63 -14.15 17.64
N MET A 147 2.98 -14.05 18.80
CA MET A 147 3.58 -14.36 20.10
C MET A 147 3.01 -15.64 20.70
N TRP A 148 3.76 -16.28 21.60
CA TRP A 148 3.29 -17.46 22.35
C TRP A 148 2.01 -17.17 23.13
N THR A 149 1.80 -15.92 23.58
CA THR A 149 0.59 -15.47 24.28
C THR A 149 -0.66 -15.45 23.42
N ASP A 150 -0.50 -15.43 22.10
CA ASP A 150 -1.61 -15.40 21.14
C ASP A 150 -2.15 -16.80 20.83
N LEU A 151 -1.41 -17.83 21.23
CA LEU A 151 -1.81 -19.23 21.17
C LEU A 151 -2.39 -19.65 22.52
N LYS A 152 -3.68 -20.01 22.53
CA LYS A 152 -4.35 -20.58 23.70
C LYS A 152 -5.02 -21.88 23.31
N GLU A 153 -4.56 -22.99 23.87
CA GLU A 153 -5.00 -24.33 23.50
C GLU A 153 -4.87 -24.50 21.97
N ASP A 154 -5.98 -24.68 21.26
CA ASP A 154 -6.05 -24.84 19.80
C ASP A 154 -6.54 -23.57 19.08
N ARG A 155 -6.45 -22.40 19.75
CA ARG A 155 -6.91 -21.12 19.22
C ARG A 155 -5.76 -20.16 19.01
N LEU A 156 -5.71 -19.60 17.81
CA LEU A 156 -4.74 -18.59 17.41
C LEU A 156 -5.46 -17.25 17.27
N THR A 157 -5.04 -16.26 18.06
CA THR A 157 -5.55 -14.88 17.92
C THR A 157 -4.61 -14.08 17.04
N VAL A 158 -5.13 -13.49 15.96
CA VAL A 158 -4.30 -12.72 15.02
C VAL A 158 -4.86 -11.31 14.86
N TYR A 159 -3.96 -10.33 14.81
CA TYR A 159 -4.29 -8.93 14.60
C TYR A 159 -4.10 -8.56 13.12
N GLY A 160 -5.22 -8.37 12.41
CA GLY A 160 -5.20 -7.94 11.01
C GLY A 160 -4.89 -6.46 10.84
N LYS A 161 -4.59 -6.03 9.61
CA LYS A 161 -4.37 -4.62 9.27
C LYS A 161 -5.64 -3.79 9.59
N GLY A 162 -5.55 -2.95 10.62
CA GLY A 162 -6.63 -2.07 11.07
C GLY A 162 -7.23 -2.43 12.44
N GLU A 163 -6.47 -3.10 13.31
CA GLU A 163 -6.89 -3.48 14.68
C GLU A 163 -8.14 -4.38 14.73
N LYS A 164 -8.50 -5.03 13.61
CA LYS A 164 -9.53 -6.06 13.62
C LYS A 164 -8.92 -7.34 14.16
N GLN A 165 -9.48 -7.79 15.28
CA GLN A 165 -9.17 -9.08 15.89
C GLN A 165 -9.87 -10.18 15.09
N GLU A 166 -9.09 -11.09 14.50
CA GLU A 166 -9.60 -12.30 13.89
C GLU A 166 -9.15 -13.49 14.75
N GLN A 167 -10.13 -14.25 15.25
CA GLN A 167 -9.86 -15.50 15.96
C GLN A 167 -9.91 -16.65 14.97
N LEU A 168 -8.82 -17.41 14.87
CA LEU A 168 -8.73 -18.57 14.00
C LEU A 168 -8.55 -19.82 14.85
N PHE A 169 -9.27 -20.87 14.49
CA PHE A 169 -9.08 -22.20 15.08
C PHE A 169 -7.91 -22.86 14.35
N ALA A 170 -6.85 -23.17 15.08
CA ALA A 170 -5.69 -23.85 14.52
C ALA A 170 -5.82 -25.35 14.82
N SER A 171 -6.55 -26.08 13.97
CA SER A 171 -6.56 -27.54 14.05
C SER A 171 -5.31 -28.10 13.38
N PHE A 172 -4.26 -28.32 14.17
CA PHE A 172 -3.06 -29.03 13.70
C PHE A 172 -3.35 -30.53 13.72
N ASN A 173 -3.81 -31.08 12.58
CA ASN A 173 -3.84 -32.53 12.42
C ASN A 173 -2.39 -33.03 12.40
N SER A 174 -2.04 -33.77 13.46
CA SER A 174 -0.78 -34.48 13.64
C SER A 174 -0.69 -35.70 12.73
#